data_AF-A0A350PCS8-F1
#
_entry.id   AF-A0A350PCS8-F1
#
_cell.length_a   1.000
_cell.length_b   1.000
_cell.length_c   1.000
_cell.angle_alpha   90.00
_cell.angle_beta   90.00
_cell.angle_gamma   90.00
#
_symmetry.space_group_name_H-M   'P 1'
#
loop_
_entity.id
_entity.type
_entity.pdbx_description
1 polymer ?
#
loop_
_entity_poly.entity_id
_entity_poly.type
_entity_poly.pdbx_seq_one_letter_code
_entity_poly.pdbx_strand_id
1 'polypeptide(L)'
;ECLFGGVVNGKMYMNECGVVALDYWKRIDTRYPNTIIHEHIVMPNHIHGIIEIVNVNPFVGAIHESPLQRDANPELYRNHRRKMLIPKIIGWYKMNTAKQINQIRKTPGATIWQRGYYDHIIRNEESLFYIREYIKNNPMNWNTDRFYQNR
;
A
#
# COMPACT_ATOMS: atom_id res chain seq x y z
N GLU A 1 -11.74 11.36 -1.12
CA GLU A 1 -12.72 10.90 -2.13
C GLU A 1 -12.82 9.38 -2.06
N CYS A 2 -14.04 8.83 -2.05
CA CYS A 2 -14.30 7.39 -2.07
C CYS A 2 -14.26 6.87 -3.52
N LEU A 3 -13.05 6.72 -4.05
CA LEU A 3 -12.81 6.41 -5.44
C LEU A 3 -13.04 4.94 -5.81
N PHE A 4 -12.80 4.02 -4.87
CA PHE A 4 -12.72 2.59 -5.13
C PHE A 4 -14.05 1.84 -4.90
N GLY A 5 -15.09 2.55 -4.46
CA GLY A 5 -16.39 1.98 -4.15
C GLY A 5 -16.96 2.53 -2.85
N GLY A 6 -17.78 1.73 -2.17
CA GLY A 6 -18.43 2.10 -0.92
C GLY A 6 -18.59 0.92 0.03
N VAL A 7 -18.76 1.21 1.31
CA VAL A 7 -19.08 0.18 2.32
C VAL A 7 -20.55 0.27 2.66
N VAL A 8 -21.26 -0.85 2.57
CA VAL A 8 -22.68 -0.97 2.94
C VAL A 8 -22.83 -2.14 3.91
N ASN A 9 -23.43 -1.90 5.08
CA ASN A 9 -23.63 -2.90 6.13
C ASN A 9 -22.34 -3.67 6.49
N GLY A 10 -21.24 -2.94 6.67
CA GLY A 10 -19.95 -3.51 7.06
C GLY A 10 -19.26 -4.35 5.97
N LYS A 11 -19.71 -4.26 4.72
CA LYS A 11 -19.10 -4.95 3.58
C LYS A 11 -18.64 -3.95 2.53
N MET A 12 -17.43 -4.16 2.03
CA MET A 12 -16.89 -3.36 0.92
C MET A 12 -17.50 -3.82 -0.41
N TYR A 13 -18.04 -2.86 -1.17
CA TYR A 13 -18.49 -3.02 -2.54
C TYR A 13 -17.59 -2.20 -3.46
N MET A 14 -16.76 -2.90 -4.23
CA MET A 14 -15.85 -2.25 -5.18
C MET A 14 -16.58 -1.82 -6.46
N ASN A 15 -16.18 -0.67 -7.00
CA ASN A 15 -16.47 -0.29 -8.37
C ASN A 15 -15.30 -0.71 -9.29
N GLU A 16 -15.34 -0.33 -10.57
CA GLU A 16 -14.26 -0.63 -11.53
C GLU A 16 -12.88 -0.14 -11.06
N CYS A 17 -12.79 1.02 -10.41
CA CYS A 17 -11.53 1.55 -9.89
C CYS A 17 -11.01 0.73 -8.71
N GLY A 18 -11.90 0.24 -7.83
CA GLY A 18 -11.55 -0.66 -6.74
C GLY A 18 -11.07 -2.03 -7.23
N VAL A 19 -11.69 -2.56 -8.27
CA VAL A 19 -11.25 -3.79 -8.94
C VAL A 19 -9.83 -3.61 -9.49
N VAL A 20 -9.55 -2.50 -10.17
CA VAL A 20 -8.19 -2.18 -10.65
C VAL A 20 -7.18 -2.11 -9.50
N ALA A 21 -7.54 -1.46 -8.39
CA ALA A 21 -6.67 -1.40 -7.21
C ALA A 21 -6.35 -2.80 -6.66
N LEU A 22 -7.36 -3.66 -6.52
CA LEU A 22 -7.18 -5.04 -6.06
C LEU A 22 -6.33 -5.87 -7.03
N ASP A 23 -6.59 -5.77 -8.32
CA ASP A 23 -5.89 -6.55 -9.35
C ASP A 23 -4.39 -6.26 -9.38
N TYR A 24 -4.00 -4.99 -9.31
CA TYR A 24 -2.58 -4.64 -9.24
C TYR A 24 -1.94 -5.06 -7.92
N TRP A 25 -2.67 -4.99 -6.81
CA TRP A 25 -2.15 -5.44 -5.51
C TRP A 25 -1.83 -6.94 -5.54
N LYS A 26 -2.74 -7.74 -6.09
CA LYS A 26 -2.55 -9.19 -6.27
C LYS A 26 -1.45 -9.58 -7.25
N ARG A 27 -0.97 -8.64 -8.09
CA ARG A 27 0.13 -8.87 -9.03
C ARG A 27 1.50 -8.53 -8.45
N ILE A 28 1.57 -8.04 -7.20
CA ILE A 28 2.84 -7.63 -6.58
C ILE A 28 3.80 -8.81 -6.49
N ASP A 29 3.37 -9.97 -5.99
CA ASP A 29 4.22 -11.17 -5.83
C ASP A 29 4.72 -11.71 -7.19
N THR A 30 3.89 -11.67 -8.22
CA THR A 30 4.23 -12.04 -9.59
C THR A 30 5.29 -11.10 -10.17
N ARG A 31 5.20 -9.80 -9.85
CA ARG A 31 6.15 -8.78 -10.32
C ARG A 31 7.44 -8.75 -9.49
N TYR A 32 7.34 -9.06 -8.21
CA TYR A 32 8.41 -9.03 -7.22
C TYR A 32 8.46 -10.41 -6.52
N PRO A 33 9.10 -11.42 -7.14
CA PRO A 33 9.08 -12.80 -6.65
C PRO A 33 9.69 -13.01 -5.26
N ASN A 34 10.39 -12.02 -4.74
CA ASN A 34 10.94 -11.98 -3.38
C ASN A 34 9.95 -11.38 -2.37
N THR A 35 8.65 -11.48 -2.65
CA THR A 35 7.58 -11.00 -1.77
C THR A 35 6.43 -12.01 -1.67
N ILE A 36 5.79 -12.03 -0.50
CA ILE A 36 4.54 -12.74 -0.25
C ILE A 36 3.49 -11.70 0.13
N ILE A 37 2.33 -11.76 -0.52
CA ILE A 37 1.18 -10.93 -0.19
C ILE A 37 0.29 -11.68 0.80
N HIS A 38 0.10 -11.06 1.95
CA HIS A 38 -0.77 -11.54 3.01
C HIS A 38 -2.13 -10.81 2.94
N GLU A 39 -2.84 -10.76 4.07
CA GLU A 39 -4.11 -10.07 4.23
C GLU A 39 -4.05 -8.64 3.70
N HIS A 40 -5.05 -8.30 2.90
CA HIS A 40 -5.22 -7.00 2.31
C HIS A 40 -6.70 -6.69 2.13
N ILE A 41 -7.05 -5.41 2.13
CA ILE A 41 -8.40 -4.94 1.83
C ILE A 41 -8.36 -3.61 1.10
N VAL A 42 -9.11 -3.53 0.00
CA VAL A 42 -9.43 -2.26 -0.64
C VAL A 42 -10.56 -1.62 0.16
N MET A 43 -10.35 -0.40 0.61
CA MET A 43 -11.36 0.44 1.23
C MET A 43 -11.83 1.50 0.22
N PRO A 44 -12.93 2.22 0.48
CA PRO A 44 -13.46 3.20 -0.48
C PRO A 44 -12.42 4.23 -0.97
N ASN A 45 -11.46 4.62 -0.14
CA ASN A 45 -10.50 5.69 -0.46
C ASN A 45 -9.02 5.31 -0.23
N HIS A 46 -8.72 4.08 0.20
CA HIS A 46 -7.36 3.62 0.45
C HIS A 46 -7.27 2.09 0.35
N ILE A 47 -6.07 1.55 0.58
CA ILE A 47 -5.83 0.11 0.65
C ILE A 47 -5.00 -0.17 1.90
N HIS A 48 -5.34 -1.24 2.62
CA HIS A 48 -4.49 -1.84 3.63
C HIS A 48 -3.96 -3.17 3.10
N GLY A 49 -2.72 -3.51 3.44
CA GLY A 49 -2.21 -4.84 3.16
C GLY A 49 -0.88 -5.11 3.81
N ILE A 50 -0.59 -6.40 3.96
CA ILE A 50 0.66 -6.90 4.53
C ILE A 50 1.50 -7.49 3.39
N ILE A 51 2.77 -7.09 3.35
CA ILE A 51 3.77 -7.60 2.41
C ILE A 51 4.90 -8.17 3.26
N GLU A 52 5.19 -9.45 3.05
CA GLU A 52 6.39 -10.09 3.57
C GLU A 52 7.47 -10.08 2.48
N ILE A 53 8.70 -9.74 2.84
CA ILE A 53 9.84 -9.82 1.94
C ILE A 53 10.57 -11.12 2.23
N VAL A 54 10.57 -12.04 1.27
CA VAL A 54 11.20 -13.36 1.39
C VAL A 54 12.42 -13.44 0.49
N ASN A 55 13.31 -14.40 0.77
CA ASN A 55 14.50 -14.66 -0.06
C ASN A 55 15.34 -13.40 -0.31
N VAL A 56 15.59 -12.63 0.76
CA VAL A 56 16.65 -11.63 0.74
C VAL A 56 17.96 -12.37 0.55
N ASN A 57 18.51 -12.34 -0.66
CA ASN A 57 19.92 -12.58 -0.83
C ASN A 57 20.63 -11.64 0.18
N PRO A 58 21.50 -12.12 1.07
CA PRO A 58 22.02 -11.37 2.22
C PRO A 58 22.87 -10.14 1.86
N PHE A 59 22.85 -9.70 0.61
CA PHE A 59 23.10 -8.31 0.22
C PHE A 59 22.03 -7.32 0.75
N VAL A 60 21.36 -7.66 1.85
CA VAL A 60 20.99 -6.69 2.88
C VAL A 60 22.26 -6.31 3.63
N GLY A 61 23.07 -5.45 3.00
CA GLY A 61 23.81 -4.52 3.84
C GLY A 61 22.77 -3.82 4.70
N ALA A 62 22.85 -3.99 6.02
CA ALA A 62 22.20 -3.09 6.94
C ALA A 62 22.69 -1.68 6.56
N ILE A 63 21.87 -0.93 5.81
CA ILE A 63 22.12 0.48 5.60
C ILE A 63 21.68 1.14 6.90
N HIS A 64 22.53 0.96 7.91
CA HIS A 64 22.50 1.62 9.20
C HIS A 64 21.24 1.39 10.04
N GLU A 65 21.42 0.74 11.19
CA GLU A 65 20.88 1.36 12.40
C GLU A 65 21.24 2.86 12.34
N SER A 66 20.19 3.70 12.26
CA SER A 66 20.17 5.09 11.81
C SER A 66 21.40 5.94 12.18
N PRO A 67 21.81 6.91 11.34
CA PRO A 67 22.08 8.22 11.87
C PRO A 67 20.74 8.95 12.04
N LEU A 68 20.45 9.40 13.26
CA LEU A 68 19.75 10.67 13.43
C LEU A 68 20.51 11.74 12.64
N GLN A 69 20.22 11.89 11.35
CA GLN A 69 20.74 13.00 10.54
C GLN A 69 19.58 13.64 9.83
N ARG A 70 19.05 14.69 10.48
CA ARG A 70 18.14 15.67 9.88
C ARG A 70 18.77 16.44 8.70
N ASP A 71 20.00 16.11 8.29
CA ASP A 71 20.77 16.75 7.21
C ASP A 71 21.24 15.77 6.10
N ALA A 72 20.48 14.71 5.80
CA ALA A 72 20.85 13.80 4.71
C ALA A 72 20.64 14.45 3.33
N ASN A 73 21.74 14.67 2.59
CA ASN A 73 21.75 15.14 1.20
C ASN A 73 20.59 14.49 0.39
N PRO A 74 19.64 15.29 -0.15
CA PRO A 74 18.46 14.78 -0.85
C PRO A 74 18.75 13.88 -2.05
N GLU A 75 19.93 14.01 -2.66
CA GLU A 75 20.37 13.18 -3.77
C GLU A 75 20.82 11.79 -3.30
N LEU A 76 21.58 11.73 -2.20
CA LEU A 76 21.96 10.49 -1.54
C LEU A 76 20.72 9.72 -1.06
N TYR A 77 19.76 10.39 -0.42
CA TYR A 77 18.50 9.75 -0.02
C TYR A 77 17.72 9.20 -1.23
N ARG A 78 17.61 9.97 -2.33
CA ARG A 78 16.98 9.50 -3.58
C ARG A 78 17.71 8.28 -4.16
N ASN A 79 19.03 8.27 -4.15
CA ASN A 79 19.84 7.17 -4.65
C ASN A 79 19.68 5.90 -3.81
N HIS A 80 19.65 6.02 -2.48
CA HIS A 80 19.38 4.89 -1.59
C HIS A 80 17.96 4.36 -1.76
N ARG A 81 16.96 5.24 -1.88
CA ARG A 81 15.57 4.84 -2.08
C ARG A 81 15.34 4.03 -3.36
N ARG A 82 16.11 4.27 -4.42
CA ARG A 82 16.08 3.47 -5.67
C ARG A 82 16.55 2.03 -5.47
N LYS A 83 17.32 1.76 -4.40
CA LYS A 83 17.80 0.42 -4.04
C LYS A 83 16.84 -0.33 -3.10
N MET A 84 15.98 0.38 -2.37
CA MET A 84 15.03 -0.21 -1.42
C MET A 84 13.84 -0.87 -2.13
N LEU A 85 13.47 -2.07 -1.69
CA LEU A 85 12.43 -2.87 -2.33
C LEU A 85 11.01 -2.30 -2.13
N ILE A 86 10.63 -1.98 -0.89
CA ILE A 86 9.26 -1.47 -0.59
C ILE A 86 8.93 -0.19 -1.38
N PRO A 87 9.79 0.85 -1.44
CA PRO A 87 9.52 2.02 -2.27
C PRO A 87 9.33 1.70 -3.76
N LYS A 88 10.05 0.70 -4.31
CA LYS A 88 9.89 0.26 -5.70
C LYS A 88 8.54 -0.42 -5.91
N ILE A 89 8.14 -1.31 -5.00
CA ILE A 89 6.84 -1.99 -5.05
C ILE A 89 5.70 -0.98 -5.01
N ILE A 90 5.70 -0.09 -4.02
CA ILE A 90 4.64 0.91 -3.86
C ILE A 90 4.64 1.92 -5.01
N GLY A 91 5.82 2.32 -5.49
CA GLY A 91 5.95 3.20 -6.66
C GLY A 91 5.34 2.57 -7.93
N TRP A 92 5.67 1.31 -8.19
CA TRP A 92 5.08 0.54 -9.30
C TRP A 92 3.56 0.41 -9.14
N TYR A 93 3.08 0.03 -7.95
CA TYR A 93 1.66 -0.12 -7.66
C TYR A 93 0.90 1.19 -7.92
N LYS A 94 1.34 2.30 -7.30
CA LYS A 94 0.70 3.61 -7.43
C LYS A 94 0.70 4.14 -8.87
N MET A 95 1.81 3.96 -9.58
CA MET A 95 1.93 4.42 -10.96
C MET A 95 0.95 3.69 -11.90
N ASN A 96 0.91 2.36 -11.86
CA ASN A 96 0.09 1.59 -12.80
C ASN A 96 -1.40 1.68 -12.47
N THR A 97 -1.77 1.61 -11.20
CA THR A 97 -3.16 1.81 -10.77
C THR A 97 -3.65 3.21 -11.14
N ALA A 98 -2.88 4.27 -10.86
CA ALA A 98 -3.27 5.63 -11.22
C ALA A 98 -3.42 5.79 -12.74
N LYS A 99 -2.51 5.22 -13.53
CA LYS A 99 -2.60 5.26 -15.00
C LYS A 99 -3.90 4.62 -15.50
N GLN A 100 -4.21 3.40 -15.07
CA GLN A 100 -5.40 2.67 -15.53
C GLN A 100 -6.70 3.31 -15.02
N ILE A 101 -6.73 3.76 -13.77
CA ILE A 101 -7.89 4.47 -13.21
C ILE A 101 -8.14 5.78 -13.96
N ASN A 102 -7.09 6.57 -14.25
CA ASN A 102 -7.24 7.81 -15.01
C ASN A 102 -7.74 7.56 -16.44
N GLN A 103 -7.40 6.42 -17.06
CA GLN A 103 -7.96 6.04 -18.36
C GLN A 103 -9.45 5.74 -18.26
N ILE A 104 -9.87 4.95 -17.25
CA ILE A 104 -11.29 4.61 -17.00
C ILE A 104 -12.10 5.88 -16.75
N ARG A 105 -11.59 6.78 -15.89
CA ARG A 105 -12.26 8.03 -15.51
C ARG A 105 -12.17 9.13 -16.58
N LYS A 106 -11.37 8.95 -17.62
CA LYS A 106 -11.03 9.98 -18.62
C LYS A 106 -10.43 11.25 -17.98
N THR A 107 -9.61 11.08 -16.95
CA THR A 107 -8.92 12.16 -16.21
C THR A 107 -7.40 11.96 -16.25
N PRO A 108 -6.77 11.95 -17.44
CA PRO A 108 -5.32 11.74 -17.53
C PRO A 108 -4.56 12.80 -16.73
N GLY A 109 -3.59 12.34 -15.93
CA GLY A 109 -2.77 13.21 -15.08
C GLY A 109 -3.39 13.60 -13.73
N ALA A 110 -4.66 13.25 -13.47
CA ALA A 110 -5.26 13.48 -12.15
C ALA A 110 -4.55 12.66 -11.06
N THR A 111 -4.38 13.27 -9.89
CA THR A 111 -3.76 12.62 -8.74
C THR A 111 -4.74 11.62 -8.13
N ILE A 112 -4.42 10.33 -8.22
CA ILE A 112 -5.21 9.25 -7.62
C ILE A 112 -4.76 8.93 -6.20
N TRP A 113 -3.45 8.90 -5.96
CA TRP A 113 -2.87 8.54 -4.66
C TRP A 113 -2.27 9.75 -3.97
N GLN A 114 -2.44 9.83 -2.65
CA GLN A 114 -1.66 10.75 -1.83
C GLN A 114 -0.15 10.50 -1.96
N ARG A 115 0.64 11.55 -1.72
CA ARG A 115 2.11 11.45 -1.65
C ARG A 115 2.51 10.61 -0.43
N GLY A 116 3.52 9.75 -0.59
CA GLY A 116 4.00 8.88 0.48
C GLY A 116 3.06 7.70 0.75
N TYR A 117 3.32 6.91 1.78
CA TYR A 117 2.48 5.82 2.26
C TYR A 117 2.78 5.58 3.74
N TYR A 118 1.89 4.92 4.45
CA TYR A 118 2.13 4.45 5.81
C TYR A 118 2.70 3.04 5.74
N ASP A 119 3.76 2.80 6.50
CA ASP A 119 4.35 1.48 6.69
C ASP A 119 4.65 1.21 8.17
N HIS A 120 4.59 -0.06 8.54
CA HIS A 120 4.85 -0.53 9.89
C HIS A 120 5.49 -1.91 9.83
N ILE A 121 6.59 -2.11 10.56
CA ILE A 121 7.29 -3.41 10.62
C ILE A 121 6.61 -4.28 11.65
N ILE A 122 6.05 -5.41 11.21
CA ILE A 122 5.46 -6.43 12.07
C ILE A 122 6.56 -7.34 12.60
N ARG A 123 6.73 -7.41 13.92
CA ARG A 123 7.92 -8.03 14.55
C ARG A 123 7.67 -9.39 15.20
N ASN A 124 6.41 -9.78 15.39
CA ASN A 124 6.03 -11.04 16.01
C ASN A 124 4.67 -11.54 15.51
N GLU A 125 4.39 -12.81 15.75
CA GLU A 125 3.17 -13.50 15.28
C GLU A 125 1.89 -12.94 15.90
N GLU A 126 1.93 -12.52 17.17
CA GLU A 126 0.79 -11.92 17.85
C GLU A 126 0.37 -10.60 17.17
N SER A 127 1.34 -9.74 16.89
CA SER A 127 1.11 -8.49 16.14
C SER A 127 0.60 -8.77 14.73
N LEU A 128 1.16 -9.79 14.06
CA LEU A 128 0.70 -10.22 12.74
C LEU A 128 -0.77 -10.63 12.81
N PHE A 129 -1.15 -11.45 13.78
CA PHE A 129 -2.53 -11.88 13.99
C PHE A 129 -3.48 -10.68 14.18
N TYR A 130 -3.15 -9.76 15.08
CA TYR A 130 -4.00 -8.59 15.32
C TYR A 130 -4.13 -7.67 14.10
N ILE A 131 -3.05 -7.47 13.34
CA ILE A 131 -3.09 -6.65 12.13
C ILE A 131 -3.93 -7.33 11.04
N ARG A 132 -3.83 -8.66 10.90
CA ARG A 132 -4.68 -9.43 9.98
C ARG A 132 -6.16 -9.28 10.33
N GLU A 133 -6.50 -9.42 11.61
CA GLU A 133 -7.88 -9.25 12.08
C GLU A 133 -8.37 -7.81 11.89
N TYR A 134 -7.52 -6.81 12.17
CA TYR A 134 -7.84 -5.41 11.88
C TYR A 134 -8.15 -5.20 10.39
N ILE A 135 -7.32 -5.74 9.49
CA ILE A 135 -7.51 -5.61 8.03
C ILE A 135 -8.82 -6.25 7.59
N LYS A 136 -9.10 -7.48 8.02
CA LYS A 136 -10.35 -8.19 7.67
C LYS A 136 -11.59 -7.44 8.15
N ASN A 137 -11.53 -6.91 9.36
CA ASN A 137 -12.67 -6.26 10.01
C ASN A 137 -12.79 -4.77 9.68
N ASN A 138 -11.86 -4.20 8.90
CA ASN A 138 -11.85 -2.78 8.57
C ASN A 138 -13.15 -2.27 7.92
N PRO A 139 -13.79 -3.00 6.98
CA PRO A 139 -15.09 -2.60 6.43
C PRO A 139 -16.19 -2.49 7.49
N MET A 140 -16.19 -3.34 8.52
CA MET A 140 -17.17 -3.24 9.61
C MET A 140 -16.97 -1.96 10.44
N ASN A 141 -15.72 -1.52 10.56
CA ASN A 141 -15.34 -0.34 11.32
C ASN A 141 -15.29 0.94 10.46
N TRP A 142 -15.77 0.91 9.22
CA TRP A 142 -15.63 2.01 8.28
C TRP A 142 -16.19 3.34 8.79
N ASN A 143 -17.36 3.32 9.44
CA ASN A 143 -18.00 4.54 9.96
C ASN A 143 -17.22 5.20 11.11
N THR A 144 -16.32 4.45 11.74
CA THR A 144 -15.41 4.92 12.81
C THR A 144 -13.98 5.09 12.34
N ASP A 145 -13.70 4.83 11.04
CA ASP A 145 -12.36 4.91 10.49
C ASP A 145 -11.90 6.38 10.43
N ARG A 146 -10.62 6.62 10.73
CA ARG A 146 -10.05 7.98 10.73
C ARG A 146 -10.05 8.64 9.34
N PHE A 147 -10.15 7.85 8.27
CA PHE A 147 -10.23 8.32 6.89
C PHE A 147 -11.66 8.34 6.36
N TYR A 148 -12.64 8.02 7.21
CA TYR A 148 -14.04 8.21 6.90
C TYR A 148 -14.32 9.71 6.77
N GLN A 149 -14.85 10.10 5.62
CA GLN A 149 -15.34 11.46 5.41
C GLN A 149 -16.85 11.38 5.34
N ASN A 150 -17.54 11.87 6.38
CA ASN A 150 -18.97 12.18 6.32
C ASN A 150 -19.16 13.20 5.19
N ARG A 151 -19.66 12.74 4.05
CA ARG A 151 -20.14 13.61 2.97
C ARG A 151 -21.62 13.38 2.80
#